data_AF-A0AAJ5U8N5-F1
#
_entry.id   AF-A0AAJ5U8N5-F1
#
_cell.length_a   1.000
_cell.length_b   1.000
_cell.length_c   1.000
_cell.angle_alpha   90.00
_cell.angle_beta   90.00
_cell.angle_gamma   90.00
#
_symmetry.space_group_name_H-M   'P 1'
#
loop_
_entity.id
_entity.type
_entity.pdbx_description
1 polymer ?
#
loop_
_entity_poly.entity_id
_entity_poly.type
_entity_poly.pdbx_seq_one_letter_code
_entity_poly.pdbx_strand_id
1 'polypeptide(L)' 'MSEEQKVRAAHIIIGEASEALFYSADSITRANLIDKLNGLLITEAGGLRKAAIIKAIEILRQVY' A
#
# COMPACT_ATOMS: atom_id res chain seq x y z
N MET A 1 -1.88 7.85 -16.63
CA MET A 1 -0.86 7.96 -15.58
C MET A 1 0.34 7.13 -16.01
N SER A 2 1.54 7.71 -16.02
CA SER A 2 2.77 6.98 -16.38
C SER A 2 3.12 5.93 -15.33
N GLU A 3 3.96 4.96 -15.67
CA GLU A 3 4.43 3.94 -14.72
C GLU A 3 5.16 4.55 -13.53
N GLU A 4 6.00 5.56 -13.77
CA GLU A 4 6.70 6.29 -12.71
C GLU A 4 5.73 6.95 -11.71
N GLN A 5 4.64 7.55 -12.21
CA GLN A 5 3.59 8.12 -11.36
C GLN A 5 2.86 7.05 -10.53
N LYS A 6 2.61 5.86 -11.10
CA LYS A 6 2.01 4.73 -10.38
C LYS A 6 2.92 4.23 -9.26
N VAL A 7 4.21 4.08 -9.54
CA VAL A 7 5.22 3.66 -8.56
C VAL A 7 5.36 4.69 -7.44
N ARG A 8 5.39 5.99 -7.77
CA ARG A 8 5.44 7.04 -6.75
C ARG A 8 4.19 7.04 -5.87
N ALA A 9 3.00 6.92 -6.46
CA ALA A 9 1.75 6.84 -5.71
C ALA A 9 1.73 5.60 -4.81
N ALA A 10 2.22 4.45 -5.28
CA ALA A 10 2.33 3.24 -4.49
C ALA A 10 3.25 3.41 -3.27
N HIS A 11 4.41 4.06 -3.42
CA HIS A 11 5.30 4.33 -2.28
C HIS A 11 4.65 5.24 -1.22
N ILE A 12 3.87 6.24 -1.64
CA ILE A 12 3.09 7.09 -0.71
C ILE A 12 2.11 6.22 0.09
N ILE A 13 1.36 5.35 -0.60
CA ILE A 13 0.41 4.43 0.05
C ILE A 13 1.11 3.47 1.02
N ILE A 14 2.31 2.97 0.70
CA ILE A 14 3.11 2.16 1.63
C ILE A 14 3.50 2.97 2.88
N GLY A 15 3.88 4.24 2.70
CA GLY A 15 4.16 5.16 3.81
C GLY A 15 2.95 5.35 4.72
N GLU A 16 1.78 5.65 4.15
CA GLU A 16 0.51 5.79 4.88
C GLU A 16 0.16 4.52 5.67
N ALA A 17 0.32 3.34 5.05
CA ALA A 17 0.06 2.07 5.73
C ALA A 17 1.08 1.80 6.87
N SER A 18 2.33 2.18 6.68
CA SER A 18 3.38 2.05 7.70
C SER A 18 3.11 2.95 8.90
N GLU A 19 2.73 4.20 8.64
CA GLU A 19 2.33 5.16 9.68
C GLU A 19 1.10 4.67 10.46
N ALA A 20 0.10 4.12 9.77
CA ALA A 20 -1.09 3.57 10.41
C ALA A 20 -0.77 2.37 11.33
N LEU A 21 0.14 1.48 10.92
CA LEU A 21 0.61 0.36 11.75
C LEU A 21 1.44 0.85 12.95
N PHE A 22 2.27 1.87 12.75
CA PHE A 22 3.04 2.48 13.83
C PHE A 22 2.12 3.01 14.94
N TYR A 23 1.09 3.78 14.58
CA TYR A 23 0.17 4.35 15.55
C TYR A 23 -0.78 3.32 16.19
N SER A 24 -1.02 2.17 15.54
CA SER A 24 -1.74 1.05 16.18
C SER A 24 -0.86 0.19 17.09
N ALA A 25 0.42 0.55 17.26
CA ALA A 25 1.43 -0.25 17.97
C ALA A 25 1.62 -1.66 17.37
N ASP A 26 1.32 -1.82 16.08
CA ASP A 26 1.57 -3.05 15.35
C ASP A 26 3.00 -3.08 14.78
N SER A 27 3.52 -4.29 14.59
CA SER A 27 4.82 -4.45 13.94
C SER A 27 4.74 -4.01 12.47
N ILE A 28 5.66 -3.16 12.02
CA ILE A 28 5.77 -2.77 10.61
C ILE A 28 6.56 -3.87 9.87
N THR A 29 5.85 -4.94 9.52
CA THR A 29 6.39 -6.03 8.70
C THR A 29 5.79 -5.99 7.31
N ARG A 30 6.46 -6.62 6.35
CA ARG A 30 5.93 -6.76 4.99
C ARG A 30 4.56 -7.45 4.96
N ALA A 31 4.37 -8.48 5.77
CA ALA A 31 3.09 -9.19 5.88
C ALA A 31 2.00 -8.25 6.40
N ASN A 32 2.26 -7.54 7.49
CA ASN A 32 1.29 -6.61 8.09
C ASN A 32 0.95 -5.44 7.14
N LEU A 33 1.92 -4.95 6.38
CA LEU A 33 1.67 -3.94 5.34
C LEU A 33 0.76 -4.49 4.23
N ILE A 34 1.02 -5.70 3.73
CA ILE A 34 0.18 -6.34 2.71
C ILE A 34 -1.25 -6.54 3.25
N ASP A 35 -1.41 -7.02 4.48
CA ASP A 35 -2.73 -7.24 5.08
C ASP A 35 -3.49 -5.92 5.28
N LYS A 36 -2.82 -4.87 5.78
CA LYS A 36 -3.40 -3.53 5.90
C LYS A 36 -3.86 -2.99 4.55
N LEU A 37 -3.04 -3.13 3.51
CA LEU A 37 -3.35 -2.67 2.15
C LEU A 37 -4.50 -3.47 1.53
N ASN A 38 -4.58 -4.79 1.76
CA ASN A 38 -5.73 -5.59 1.33
C ASN A 38 -7.03 -5.13 2.02
N GLY A 39 -6.97 -4.80 3.31
CA GLY A 39 -8.10 -4.22 4.04
C GLY A 39 -8.57 -2.90 3.42
N LEU A 40 -7.63 -1.99 3.12
CA LEU A 40 -7.94 -0.72 2.44
C LEU A 40 -8.55 -0.93 1.05
N LEU A 41 -8.04 -1.91 0.30
CA LEU A 41 -8.49 -2.22 -1.05
C LEU A 41 -9.97 -2.63 -1.12
N ILE A 42 -10.47 -3.33 -0.09
CA ILE A 42 -11.87 -3.75 0.01
C ILE A 42 -12.80 -2.54 0.15
N THR A 43 -12.36 -1.52 0.90
CA THR A 43 -13.18 -0.33 1.21
C THR A 43 -12.98 0.82 0.24
N GLU A 44 -11.97 0.78 -0.64
CA GLU A 44 -11.61 1.90 -1.53
C GLU A 44 -12.50 1.95 -2.78
N ALA A 45 -13.27 3.04 -2.91
CA ALA A 45 -14.15 3.30 -4.04
C ALA A 45 -13.46 4.07 -5.18
N GLY A 46 -12.38 4.81 -4.89
CA GLY A 46 -11.70 5.66 -5.87
C GLY A 46 -10.76 4.89 -6.79
N GLY A 47 -11.01 4.92 -8.12
CA GLY A 47 -10.24 4.14 -9.10
C GLY A 47 -8.73 4.41 -9.14
N LEU A 48 -8.30 5.67 -8.94
CA LEU A 48 -6.88 6.03 -8.91
C LEU A 48 -6.18 5.54 -7.64
N ARG A 49 -6.80 5.73 -6.47
CA ARG A 49 -6.24 5.27 -5.20
C ARG A 49 -6.22 3.76 -5.11
N LYS A 50 -7.28 3.10 -5.60
CA LYS A 50 -7.34 1.64 -5.75
C LYS A 50 -6.18 1.10 -6.59
N ALA A 51 -5.88 1.72 -7.72
CA ALA A 51 -4.74 1.33 -8.56
C ALA A 51 -3.39 1.51 -7.84
N ALA A 52 -3.24 2.59 -7.05
CA ALA A 52 -2.03 2.80 -6.24
C ALA A 52 -1.87 1.75 -5.13
N ILE A 53 -2.97 1.34 -4.47
CA ILE A 53 -2.97 0.27 -3.46
C ILE A 53 -2.57 -1.07 -4.09
N ILE A 54 -3.13 -1.42 -5.25
CA ILE A 54 -2.76 -2.64 -5.98
C ILE A 54 -1.26 -2.61 -6.31
N LYS A 55 -0.76 -1.48 -6.82
CA LYS A 55 0.65 -1.34 -7.16
C LYS A 55 1.58 -1.42 -5.93
N ALA A 56 1.14 -0.91 -4.79
CA ALA A 56 1.87 -1.04 -3.53
C ALA A 56 2.00 -2.52 -3.10
N ILE A 57 0.91 -3.29 -3.22
CA ILE A 57 0.92 -4.72 -2.92
C ILE A 57 1.85 -5.48 -3.87
N GLU A 58 1.83 -5.16 -5.18
CA GLU A 58 2.77 -5.74 -6.15
C GLU A 58 4.23 -5.49 -5.77
N ILE A 59 4.59 -4.24 -5.44
CA ILE A 59 5.95 -3.87 -5.06
C ILE A 59 6.40 -4.67 -3.83
N LEU A 60 5.57 -4.74 -2.79
CA LEU A 60 5.91 -5.47 -1.56
C LEU A 60 6.09 -6.98 -1.80
N ARG A 61 5.38 -7.55 -2.77
CA ARG A 61 5.51 -8.98 -3.14
C ARG A 61 6.72 -9.29 -4.03
N GLN A 62 7.25 -8.31 -4.75
CA GLN A 62 8.34 -8.50 -5.72
C GLN A 62 9.75 -8.44 -5.13
N VAL A 63 9.91 -8.09 -3.86
CA VAL A 63 11.25 -8.00 -3.25
C VAL A 63 11.71 -9.39 -2.80
N TYR A 64 12.74 -9.93 -3.45
CA TYR A 64 13.40 -11.21 -3.15
C TYR A 64 13.74 -11.39 -1.67
#